data_AF-A0A554LRD6-F1
#
_entry.id   AF-A0A554LRD6-F1
#
_cell.length_a   1.000
_cell.length_b   1.000
_cell.length_c   1.000
_cell.angle_alpha   90.00
_cell.angle_beta   90.00
_cell.angle_gamma   90.00
#
_symmetry.space_group_name_H-M   'P 1'
#
loop_
_entity.id
_entity.type
_entity.pdbx_description
1 polymer ?
#
loop_
_entity_poly.entity_id
_entity_poly.type
_entity_poly.pdbx_seq_one_letter_code
_entity_poly.pdbx_strand_id
1 'polypeptide(L)'
;MACQKDIYKKNYAGLYCGECETFYLSKELENGLCPEHKIKPEYIEEENYFFALSKYQKQLEDLIKSDKLKIIPETRKNEVLSFIKQGLDDFSISRSKERAHNWGIPVPGDSSQIIYVWFDALSNYINALGYADNKKLFKDFWQTNDNIFHVIGKGIIKFHAIYWPAMLMSAGLNLPKTIFVHGYLTIDGVKISKSFGSALSPS
;
A
#
# COMPACT_ATOMS: atom_id res chain seq x y z
N MET A 1 18.71 7.85 -3.36
CA MET A 1 17.23 7.89 -3.31
C MET A 1 16.76 6.75 -2.42
N ALA A 2 15.68 6.92 -1.62
CA ALA A 2 15.16 5.78 -0.84
C ALA A 2 14.75 4.64 -1.79
N CYS A 3 14.97 3.39 -1.38
CA CYS A 3 14.63 2.19 -2.14
C CYS A 3 15.32 2.00 -3.51
N GLN A 4 16.37 2.77 -3.84
CA GLN A 4 16.94 2.83 -5.19
C GLN A 4 17.37 1.46 -5.78
N LYS A 5 17.79 0.52 -4.92
CA LYS A 5 18.20 -0.84 -5.32
C LYS A 5 17.03 -1.76 -5.72
N ASP A 6 15.80 -1.36 -5.42
CA ASP A 6 14.58 -2.14 -5.64
C ASP A 6 13.59 -1.43 -6.55
N ILE A 7 13.99 -0.31 -7.17
CA ILE A 7 13.20 0.40 -8.16
C ILE A 7 13.80 0.16 -9.53
N TYR A 8 12.97 -0.26 -10.49
CA TYR A 8 13.39 -0.51 -11.87
C TYR A 8 12.24 -0.20 -12.84
N LYS A 9 12.57 0.08 -14.10
CA LYS A 9 11.57 0.39 -15.13
C LYS A 9 11.19 -0.87 -15.91
N LYS A 10 9.91 -1.02 -16.25
CA LYS A 10 9.41 -2.16 -17.03
C LYS A 10 8.14 -1.78 -17.79
N ASN A 11 7.99 -2.29 -19.01
CA ASN A 11 6.71 -2.34 -19.70
C ASN A 11 5.78 -3.31 -18.99
N TYR A 12 4.61 -2.84 -18.59
CA TYR A 12 3.64 -3.65 -17.87
C TYR A 12 2.25 -3.46 -18.44
N ALA A 13 1.56 -4.59 -18.58
CA ALA A 13 0.16 -4.61 -18.90
C ALA A 13 -0.62 -5.34 -17.80
N GLY A 14 -1.73 -4.75 -17.35
CA GLY A 14 -2.48 -5.29 -16.23
C GLY A 14 -3.84 -4.64 -16.01
N LEU A 15 -4.59 -5.21 -15.06
CA LEU A 15 -5.96 -4.82 -14.73
C LEU A 15 -5.94 -3.73 -13.64
N TYR A 16 -6.39 -2.52 -13.96
CA TYR A 16 -6.35 -1.37 -13.07
C TYR A 16 -7.74 -0.96 -12.59
N CYS A 17 -7.90 -0.79 -11.28
CA CYS A 17 -9.10 -0.22 -10.70
C CYS A 17 -8.87 1.27 -10.39
N GLY A 18 -9.62 2.16 -11.05
CA GLY A 18 -9.58 3.60 -10.82
C GLY A 18 -9.91 4.00 -9.40
N GLU A 19 -10.96 3.42 -8.81
CA GLU A 19 -11.42 3.75 -7.46
C GLU A 19 -10.46 3.29 -6.35
N CYS A 20 -9.77 2.16 -6.53
CA CYS A 20 -8.71 1.75 -5.59
C CYS A 20 -7.38 2.46 -5.87
N GLU A 21 -7.29 3.14 -7.01
CA GLU A 21 -6.06 3.54 -7.66
C GLU A 21 -5.01 2.44 -7.57
N THR A 22 -5.24 1.21 -8.04
CA THR A 22 -4.22 0.13 -8.02
C THR A 22 -4.41 -0.86 -9.14
N PHE A 23 -3.30 -1.45 -9.56
CA PHE A 23 -3.32 -2.67 -10.36
C PHE A 23 -3.69 -3.87 -9.48
N TYR A 24 -4.43 -4.79 -10.08
CA TYR A 24 -4.79 -6.09 -9.57
C TYR A 24 -4.31 -7.16 -10.54
N LEU A 25 -3.86 -8.27 -9.99
CA LEU A 25 -3.65 -9.49 -10.75
C LEU A 25 -4.99 -10.20 -10.93
N SER A 26 -5.13 -10.99 -12.00
CA SER A 26 -6.37 -11.73 -12.26
C SER A 26 -6.79 -12.63 -11.08
N LYS A 27 -5.83 -13.16 -10.31
CA LYS A 27 -6.06 -13.98 -9.11
C LYS A 27 -6.63 -13.19 -7.92
N GLU A 28 -6.46 -11.87 -7.90
CA GLU A 28 -6.94 -10.99 -6.84
C GLU A 28 -8.36 -10.45 -7.10
N LEU A 29 -8.90 -10.71 -8.30
CA LEU A 29 -10.25 -10.29 -8.67
C LEU A 29 -11.29 -11.30 -8.23
N GLU A 30 -12.43 -10.81 -7.76
CA GLU A 30 -13.59 -11.63 -7.43
C GLU A 30 -14.55 -11.64 -8.62
N ASN A 31 -14.67 -12.79 -9.29
CA ASN A 31 -15.47 -12.93 -10.52
C ASN A 31 -15.09 -11.90 -11.61
N GLY A 32 -13.81 -11.55 -11.72
CA GLY A 32 -13.31 -10.55 -12.67
C GLY A 32 -13.58 -9.08 -12.25
N LEU A 33 -14.06 -8.85 -11.04
CA LEU A 33 -14.34 -7.52 -10.49
C LEU A 33 -13.36 -7.17 -9.37
N CYS A 34 -13.13 -5.87 -9.19
CA CYS A 34 -12.38 -5.35 -8.05
C CYS A 34 -13.02 -5.81 -6.73
N PRO A 35 -12.28 -6.42 -5.80
CA PRO A 35 -12.84 -6.97 -4.56
C PRO A 35 -13.47 -5.89 -3.67
N GLU A 36 -13.00 -4.64 -3.77
CA GLU A 36 -13.46 -3.52 -2.92
C GLU A 36 -14.67 -2.77 -3.47
N HIS A 37 -14.70 -2.53 -4.78
CA HIS A 37 -15.69 -1.67 -5.43
C HIS A 37 -16.66 -2.45 -6.31
N LYS A 38 -16.39 -3.75 -6.56
CA LYS A 38 -17.20 -4.63 -7.41
C LYS A 38 -17.41 -4.08 -8.83
N ILE A 39 -16.45 -3.30 -9.32
CA ILE A 39 -16.41 -2.79 -10.70
C ILE A 39 -15.37 -3.55 -11.51
N LYS A 40 -15.57 -3.63 -12.84
CA LYS A 40 -14.61 -4.26 -13.76
C LYS A 40 -13.37 -3.37 -13.90
N PRO A 41 -12.16 -3.87 -13.59
CA PRO A 41 -10.93 -3.12 -13.84
C PRO A 41 -10.67 -2.94 -15.35
N GLU A 42 -9.94 -1.89 -15.70
CA GLU A 42 -9.54 -1.59 -17.07
C GLU A 42 -8.18 -2.23 -17.39
N TYR A 43 -8.01 -2.75 -18.60
CA TYR A 43 -6.69 -3.23 -19.05
C TYR A 43 -5.86 -2.03 -19.52
N ILE A 44 -4.68 -1.86 -18.92
CA ILE A 44 -3.75 -0.77 -19.24
C ILE A 44 -2.39 -1.36 -19.53
N GLU A 45 -1.72 -0.88 -20.57
CA GLU A 45 -0.34 -1.20 -20.92
C GLU A 45 0.49 0.09 -20.97
N GLU A 46 1.50 0.18 -20.11
CA GLU A 46 2.39 1.34 -20.02
C GLU A 46 3.77 0.97 -19.44
N GLU A 47 4.76 1.79 -19.74
CA GLU A 47 6.08 1.70 -19.12
C GLU A 47 6.06 2.45 -17.79
N ASN A 48 6.25 1.73 -16.68
CA ASN A 48 6.28 2.33 -15.35
C ASN A 48 7.52 1.93 -14.57
N TYR A 49 7.79 2.66 -13.48
CA TYR A 49 8.68 2.22 -12.42
C TYR A 49 7.95 1.21 -11.54
N PHE A 50 8.67 0.15 -11.16
CA PHE A 50 8.20 -0.92 -10.29
C PHE A 50 9.04 -1.00 -9.04
N PHE A 51 8.41 -1.40 -7.93
CA PHE A 51 9.08 -1.80 -6.72
C PHE A 51 9.17 -3.33 -6.63
N ALA A 52 10.38 -3.84 -6.36
CA ALA A 52 10.69 -5.26 -6.29
C ALA A 52 10.17 -5.93 -4.99
N LEU A 53 8.85 -5.91 -4.78
CA LEU A 53 8.18 -6.46 -3.59
C LEU A 53 8.46 -7.97 -3.41
N SER A 54 8.57 -8.71 -4.51
CA SER A 54 8.83 -10.15 -4.51
C SER A 54 10.06 -10.54 -3.68
N LYS A 55 11.10 -9.70 -3.67
CA LYS A 55 12.32 -9.90 -2.88
C LYS A 55 12.09 -9.95 -1.37
N TYR A 56 11.02 -9.32 -0.89
CA TYR A 56 10.73 -9.14 0.54
C TYR A 56 9.78 -10.20 1.11
N GLN A 57 9.25 -11.11 0.27
CA GLN A 57 8.23 -12.08 0.66
C GLN A 57 8.62 -12.88 1.92
N LYS A 58 9.82 -13.46 1.94
CA LYS A 58 10.27 -14.27 3.07
C LYS A 58 10.45 -13.45 4.35
N GLN A 59 11.02 -12.25 4.23
CA GLN A 59 11.24 -11.36 5.37
C GLN A 59 9.93 -10.88 5.98
N LEU A 60 8.93 -10.54 5.15
CA LEU A 60 7.60 -10.16 5.60
C LEU A 60 6.88 -11.32 6.28
N GLU A 61 6.95 -12.52 5.70
CA GLU A 61 6.35 -13.72 6.29
C GLU A 61 6.91 -13.97 7.70
N ASP A 62 8.24 -13.95 7.85
CA ASP A 62 8.90 -14.20 9.14
C ASP A 62 8.63 -13.07 10.15
N LEU A 63 8.60 -11.81 9.70
CA LEU A 63 8.28 -10.65 10.52
C LEU A 63 6.89 -10.75 11.15
N ILE A 64 5.89 -11.15 10.34
CA ILE A 64 4.49 -11.24 10.78
C ILE A 64 4.27 -12.52 11.60
N LYS A 65 4.84 -13.66 11.21
CA LYS A 65 4.73 -14.90 11.99
C LYS A 65 5.32 -14.79 13.40
N SER A 66 6.43 -14.05 13.53
CA SER A 66 7.10 -13.84 14.82
C SER A 66 6.50 -12.71 15.66
N ASP A 67 5.42 -12.07 15.19
CA ASP A 67 4.80 -10.90 15.83
C ASP A 67 5.77 -9.73 16.09
N LYS A 68 6.87 -9.67 15.33
CA LYS A 68 7.75 -8.49 15.29
C LYS A 68 7.00 -7.30 14.71
N LEU A 69 6.19 -7.55 13.68
CA LEU A 69 5.09 -6.70 13.23
C LEU A 69 3.78 -7.36 13.65
N LYS A 70 3.13 -6.83 14.69
CA LYS A 70 1.88 -7.37 15.20
C LYS A 70 0.71 -6.86 14.37
N ILE A 71 -0.14 -7.76 13.88
CA ILE A 71 -1.38 -7.41 13.17
C ILE A 71 -2.54 -7.87 14.03
N ILE A 72 -3.42 -6.94 14.40
CA ILE A 72 -4.58 -7.22 15.25
C ILE A 72 -5.88 -6.79 14.55
N PRO A 73 -6.94 -7.62 14.58
CA PRO A 73 -7.04 -8.95 15.22
C PRO A 73 -6.31 -10.08 14.46
N GLU A 74 -6.12 -11.24 15.13
CA GLU A 74 -5.42 -12.42 14.57
C GLU A 74 -6.02 -12.92 13.25
N THR A 75 -7.33 -12.75 13.06
CA THR A 75 -7.99 -13.07 11.79
C THR A 75 -7.40 -12.30 10.61
N ARG A 76 -7.04 -11.03 10.82
CA ARG A 76 -6.39 -10.18 9.80
C ARG A 76 -4.94 -10.58 9.57
N LYS A 77 -4.22 -10.98 10.63
CA LYS A 77 -2.88 -11.57 10.50
C LYS A 77 -2.91 -12.81 9.60
N ASN A 78 -3.88 -13.71 9.80
CA ASN A 78 -4.03 -14.92 8.99
C ASN A 78 -4.35 -14.61 7.52
N GLU A 79 -5.19 -13.61 7.24
CA GLU A 79 -5.47 -13.15 5.87
C GLU A 79 -4.18 -12.66 5.18
N VAL A 80 -3.40 -11.81 5.86
CA VAL A 80 -2.14 -11.29 5.31
C VAL A 80 -1.12 -12.41 5.08
N LEU A 81 -0.96 -13.33 6.03
CA LEU A 81 -0.07 -14.48 5.87
C LEU A 81 -0.51 -15.39 4.72
N SER A 82 -1.82 -15.60 4.57
CA SER A 82 -2.38 -16.37 3.45
C SER A 82 -2.07 -15.70 2.11
N PHE A 83 -2.22 -14.38 2.03
CA PHE A 83 -1.88 -13.60 0.84
C PHE A 83 -0.39 -13.72 0.48
N ILE A 84 0.52 -13.54 1.45
CA ILE A 84 1.96 -13.65 1.24
C ILE A 84 2.34 -15.05 0.72
N LYS A 85 1.69 -16.11 1.23
CA LYS A 85 1.94 -17.51 0.80
C LYS A 85 1.54 -17.79 -0.66
N GLN A 86 0.67 -16.98 -1.25
CA GLN A 86 0.29 -17.11 -2.66
C GLN A 86 1.35 -16.56 -3.63
N GLY A 87 2.43 -15.95 -3.10
CA GLY A 87 3.45 -15.28 -3.88
C GLY A 87 3.19 -13.79 -4.02
N LEU A 88 4.22 -12.98 -3.73
CA LEU A 88 4.18 -11.53 -3.92
C LEU A 88 4.79 -11.15 -5.27
N ASP A 89 4.01 -10.40 -6.04
CA ASP A 89 4.42 -9.84 -7.31
C ASP A 89 4.89 -8.39 -7.12
N ASP A 90 5.82 -7.96 -7.98
CA ASP A 90 6.29 -6.58 -8.00
C ASP A 90 5.16 -5.64 -8.45
N PHE A 91 5.10 -4.44 -7.88
CA PHE A 91 4.00 -3.50 -8.14
C PHE A 91 4.49 -2.18 -8.73
N SER A 92 3.65 -1.58 -9.56
CA SER A 92 3.92 -0.28 -10.17
C SER A 92 3.93 0.82 -9.10
N ILE A 93 4.98 1.63 -9.10
CA ILE A 93 5.14 2.81 -8.22
C ILE A 93 5.13 4.13 -9.00
N SER A 94 4.88 4.09 -10.30
CA SER A 94 4.59 5.27 -11.10
C SER A 94 3.47 5.00 -12.11
N ARG A 95 3.05 6.07 -12.77
CA ARG A 95 2.21 6.07 -13.98
C ARG A 95 2.63 7.24 -14.86
N SER A 96 2.30 7.18 -16.15
CA SER A 96 2.59 8.30 -17.06
C SER A 96 1.93 9.60 -16.58
N LYS A 97 2.59 10.74 -16.86
CA LYS A 97 2.08 12.06 -16.50
C LYS A 97 0.70 12.36 -17.10
N GLU A 98 0.45 11.87 -18.31
CA GLU A 98 -0.84 11.97 -18.99
C GLU A 98 -1.95 11.24 -18.22
N ARG A 99 -1.70 9.98 -17.85
CA ARG A 99 -2.65 9.16 -17.09
C ARG A 99 -2.86 9.68 -15.66
N ALA A 100 -1.85 10.31 -15.08
CA ALA A 100 -1.98 11.03 -13.82
C ALA A 100 -2.70 12.39 -13.96
N HIS A 101 -3.14 12.78 -15.17
CA HIS A 101 -3.73 14.10 -15.44
C HIS A 101 -2.84 15.27 -14.97
N ASN A 102 -1.51 15.12 -15.08
CA ASN A 102 -0.52 16.05 -14.56
C ASN A 102 -0.60 16.30 -13.04
N TRP A 103 -1.28 15.44 -12.29
CA TRP A 103 -1.48 15.59 -10.85
C TRP A 103 -0.68 14.56 -10.05
N GLY A 104 0.26 15.06 -9.23
CA GLY A 104 1.08 14.26 -8.32
C GLY A 104 2.54 14.68 -8.32
N ILE A 105 3.38 13.91 -7.65
CA ILE A 105 4.81 14.19 -7.50
C ILE A 105 5.57 13.53 -8.66
N PRO A 106 6.39 14.26 -9.45
CA PRO A 106 7.19 13.65 -10.50
C PRO A 106 8.24 12.69 -9.92
N VAL A 107 8.52 11.60 -10.64
CA VAL A 107 9.61 10.70 -10.27
C VAL A 107 10.93 11.49 -10.36
N PRO A 108 11.75 11.53 -9.30
CA PRO A 108 13.03 12.22 -9.36
C PRO A 108 13.92 11.72 -10.49
N GLY A 109 14.30 12.63 -11.39
CA GLY A 109 15.08 12.33 -12.59
C GLY A 109 14.24 11.97 -13.83
N ASP A 110 12.93 11.81 -13.72
CA ASP A 110 12.02 11.48 -14.83
C ASP A 110 10.67 12.21 -14.67
N SER A 111 10.56 13.39 -15.27
CA SER A 111 9.35 14.22 -15.21
C SER A 111 8.20 13.73 -16.09
N SER A 112 8.41 12.69 -16.89
CA SER A 112 7.36 12.04 -17.69
C SER A 112 6.49 11.08 -16.87
N GLN A 113 6.94 10.74 -15.66
CA GLN A 113 6.32 9.79 -14.76
C GLN A 113 5.93 10.47 -13.44
N ILE A 114 4.76 10.13 -12.94
CA ILE A 114 4.24 10.61 -11.65
C ILE A 114 4.24 9.43 -10.67
N ILE A 115 4.74 9.68 -9.45
CA ILE A 115 4.76 8.71 -8.36
C ILE A 115 3.34 8.28 -8.04
N TYR A 116 3.18 6.97 -7.90
CA TYR A 116 1.94 6.29 -7.58
C TYR A 116 1.44 6.65 -6.17
N VAL A 117 0.13 6.84 -6.04
CA VAL A 117 -0.51 7.43 -4.85
C VAL A 117 -0.17 6.70 -3.56
N TRP A 118 -0.08 5.37 -3.54
CA TRP A 118 0.27 4.67 -2.29
C TRP A 118 1.73 4.80 -1.91
N PHE A 119 2.64 4.94 -2.88
CA PHE A 119 4.06 5.15 -2.58
C PHE A 119 4.29 6.52 -1.91
N ASP A 120 3.55 7.53 -2.37
CA ASP A 120 3.52 8.87 -1.76
C ASP A 120 2.74 8.89 -0.43
N ALA A 121 1.48 8.44 -0.43
CA ALA A 121 0.60 8.50 0.72
C ALA A 121 1.14 7.75 1.95
N LEU A 122 1.77 6.59 1.77
CA LEU A 122 2.38 5.85 2.87
C LEU A 122 3.59 6.58 3.46
N SER A 123 4.33 7.35 2.65
CA SER A 123 5.46 8.14 3.13
C SER A 123 5.04 9.29 4.05
N ASN A 124 3.76 9.68 4.05
CA ASN A 124 3.25 10.74 4.92
C ASN A 124 3.51 10.48 6.42
N TYR A 125 3.49 9.22 6.85
CA TYR A 125 3.78 8.84 8.25
C TYR A 125 5.14 9.35 8.73
N ILE A 126 6.13 9.40 7.85
CA ILE A 126 7.49 9.85 8.17
C ILE A 126 7.75 11.29 7.71
N ASN A 127 7.10 11.73 6.62
CA ASN A 127 7.24 13.09 6.12
C ASN A 127 6.67 14.12 7.12
N ALA A 128 5.53 13.83 7.74
CA ALA A 128 4.95 14.67 8.78
C ALA A 128 5.88 14.87 9.99
N LEU A 129 6.79 13.91 10.24
CA LEU A 129 7.80 13.99 11.30
C LEU A 129 9.09 14.69 10.85
N GLY A 130 9.20 15.07 9.57
CA GLY A 130 10.38 15.75 9.02
C GLY A 130 11.49 14.81 8.59
N TYR A 131 11.15 13.66 7.99
CA TYR A 131 12.09 12.69 7.44
C TYR A 131 13.15 13.31 6.51
N ALA A 132 12.73 14.12 5.53
CA ALA A 132 13.62 14.68 4.51
C ALA A 132 14.74 15.57 5.09
N ASP A 133 14.45 16.30 6.17
CA ASP A 133 15.41 17.19 6.84
C ASP A 133 16.05 16.54 8.08
N ASN A 134 15.80 15.25 8.33
CA ASN A 134 16.27 14.51 9.51
C ASN A 134 15.94 15.22 10.84
N LYS A 135 14.73 15.76 10.97
CA LYS A 135 14.31 16.55 12.14
C LYS A 135 14.28 15.71 13.40
N LYS A 136 14.36 16.39 14.56
CA LYS A 136 14.30 15.76 15.89
C LYS A 136 13.06 14.87 16.05
N LEU A 137 11.89 15.32 15.58
CA LEU A 137 10.64 14.57 15.66
C LEU A 137 10.71 13.21 14.94
N PHE A 138 11.30 13.16 13.74
CA PHE A 138 11.49 11.89 13.02
C PHE A 138 12.38 10.93 13.80
N LYS A 139 13.46 11.43 14.40
CA LYS A 139 14.33 10.60 15.26
C LYS A 139 13.55 10.06 16.46
N ASP A 140 12.94 10.96 17.23
CA ASP A 140 12.25 10.64 18.48
C ASP A 140 11.08 9.65 18.27
N PHE A 141 10.24 9.92 17.27
CA PHE A 141 8.97 9.21 17.09
C PHE A 141 9.02 8.03 16.10
N TRP A 142 10.05 7.95 15.25
CA TRP A 142 10.18 6.87 14.26
C TRP A 142 11.48 6.07 14.37
N GLN A 143 12.63 6.72 14.53
CA GLN A 143 13.91 6.00 14.56
C GLN A 143 14.27 5.41 15.93
N THR A 144 13.82 6.02 17.02
CA THR A 144 14.11 5.54 18.38
C THR A 144 12.91 4.92 19.08
N ASN A 145 11.70 5.22 18.60
CA ASN A 145 10.47 4.65 19.14
C ASN A 145 10.29 3.21 18.64
N ASP A 146 10.17 2.26 19.57
CA ASP A 146 9.92 0.85 19.29
C ASP A 146 8.43 0.48 19.28
N ASN A 147 7.54 1.45 19.53
CA ASN A 147 6.09 1.29 19.62
C ASN A 147 5.33 2.20 18.65
N ILE A 148 5.70 2.15 17.37
CA ILE A 148 4.95 2.82 16.29
C ILE A 148 3.66 2.02 16.02
N PHE A 149 2.50 2.68 16.11
CA PHE A 149 1.19 2.04 16.03
C PHE A 149 0.34 2.65 14.91
N HIS A 150 -0.16 1.82 14.00
CA HIS A 150 -1.03 2.23 12.90
C HIS A 150 -2.47 1.72 13.13
N VAL A 151 -3.45 2.59 12.91
CA VAL A 151 -4.89 2.24 12.92
C VAL A 151 -5.42 2.41 11.51
N ILE A 152 -5.97 1.35 10.93
CA ILE A 152 -6.44 1.33 9.55
C ILE A 152 -7.74 0.55 9.39
N GLY A 153 -8.48 0.81 8.30
CA GLY A 153 -9.59 -0.03 7.88
C GLY A 153 -9.11 -1.27 7.11
N LYS A 154 -9.88 -2.36 7.16
CA LYS A 154 -9.52 -3.63 6.48
C LYS A 154 -9.25 -3.51 4.97
N GLY A 155 -9.87 -2.56 4.27
CA GLY A 155 -9.72 -2.38 2.82
C GLY A 155 -8.34 -1.94 2.35
N ILE A 156 -7.50 -1.46 3.27
CA ILE A 156 -6.15 -0.95 2.95
C ILE A 156 -5.04 -1.75 3.66
N ILE A 157 -5.38 -2.93 4.20
CA ILE A 157 -4.46 -3.78 4.97
C ILE A 157 -3.23 -4.20 4.15
N LYS A 158 -3.41 -4.55 2.88
CA LYS A 158 -2.32 -4.96 1.98
C LYS A 158 -1.25 -3.86 1.87
N PHE A 159 -1.66 -2.60 1.72
CA PHE A 159 -0.73 -1.47 1.64
C PHE A 159 0.07 -1.28 2.93
N HIS A 160 -0.56 -1.47 4.09
CA HIS A 160 0.06 -1.17 5.38
C HIS A 160 0.83 -2.34 6.00
N ALA A 161 0.42 -3.58 5.71
CA ALA A 161 1.02 -4.79 6.29
C ALA A 161 2.01 -5.48 5.35
N ILE A 162 2.01 -5.15 4.05
CA ILE A 162 2.89 -5.77 3.05
C ILE A 162 3.74 -4.71 2.35
N TYR A 163 3.11 -3.73 1.71
CA TYR A 163 3.85 -2.79 0.85
C TYR A 163 4.69 -1.83 1.68
N TRP A 164 4.09 -1.21 2.69
CA TRP A 164 4.77 -0.25 3.54
C TRP A 164 5.96 -0.85 4.28
N PRO A 165 5.85 -2.01 4.95
CA PRO A 165 7.00 -2.62 5.60
C PRO A 165 8.11 -3.01 4.61
N ALA A 166 7.77 -3.49 3.41
CA ALA A 166 8.78 -3.77 2.38
C ALA A 166 9.51 -2.50 1.91
N MET A 167 8.77 -1.40 1.68
CA MET A 167 9.35 -0.11 1.34
C MET A 167 10.29 0.40 2.44
N LEU A 168 9.89 0.30 3.71
CA LEU A 168 10.72 0.67 4.84
C LEU A 168 11.98 -0.20 4.95
N MET A 169 11.86 -1.52 4.77
CA MET A 169 13.01 -2.44 4.73
C MET A 169 13.98 -2.06 3.60
N SER A 170 13.46 -1.73 2.41
CA SER A 170 14.27 -1.29 1.27
C SER A 170 14.98 0.04 1.54
N ALA A 171 14.29 0.98 2.22
CA ALA A 171 14.84 2.27 2.63
C ALA A 171 15.77 2.18 3.86
N GLY A 172 15.86 1.03 4.54
CA GLY A 172 16.65 0.87 5.76
C GLY A 172 16.06 1.61 6.96
N LEU A 173 14.74 1.76 7.02
CA LEU A 173 14.01 2.46 8.07
C LEU A 173 13.35 1.47 9.05
N ASN A 174 13.11 1.95 10.27
CA ASN A 174 12.35 1.19 11.27
C ASN A 174 10.92 0.90 10.80
N LEU A 175 10.41 -0.24 11.26
CA LEU A 175 9.08 -0.75 10.93
C LEU A 175 8.07 -0.36 12.01
N PRO A 176 6.78 -0.22 11.66
CA PRO A 176 5.73 -0.15 12.65
C PRO A 176 5.75 -1.40 13.54
N LYS A 177 5.39 -1.24 14.81
CA LYS A 177 5.31 -2.35 15.77
C LYS A 177 3.97 -3.06 15.69
N THR A 178 2.90 -2.30 15.56
CA THR A 178 1.53 -2.82 15.54
C THR A 178 0.68 -2.16 14.46
N ILE A 179 -0.12 -2.96 13.77
CA ILE A 179 -1.17 -2.53 12.85
C ILE A 179 -2.50 -3.05 13.40
N PHE A 180 -3.36 -2.12 13.84
CA PHE A 180 -4.73 -2.40 14.19
C PHE A 180 -5.66 -2.18 13.00
N VAL A 181 -6.41 -3.23 12.68
CA VAL A 181 -7.26 -3.29 11.49
C VAL A 181 -8.71 -3.41 11.92
N HIS A 182 -9.45 -2.32 11.79
CA HIS A 182 -10.88 -2.32 12.06
C HIS A 182 -11.69 -2.75 10.83
N GLY A 183 -12.89 -3.29 11.07
CA GLY A 183 -13.84 -3.65 10.03
C GLY A 183 -14.46 -2.44 9.33
N TYR A 184 -15.31 -2.69 8.34
CA TYR A 184 -16.17 -1.65 7.78
C TYR A 184 -17.29 -1.32 8.76
N LEU A 185 -17.71 -0.06 8.76
CA LEU A 185 -19.03 0.30 9.30
C LEU A 185 -20.09 -0.20 8.32
N THR A 186 -21.10 -0.89 8.84
CA THR A 186 -22.17 -1.51 8.05
C THR A 186 -23.54 -1.10 8.56
N ILE A 187 -24.49 -0.95 7.65
CA ILE A 187 -25.92 -0.86 7.94
C ILE A 187 -26.58 -2.09 7.35
N ASP A 188 -27.34 -2.84 8.14
CA ASP A 188 -28.00 -4.09 7.73
C ASP A 188 -27.05 -5.10 7.04
N GLY A 189 -25.80 -5.15 7.49
CA GLY A 189 -24.76 -6.05 6.95
C GLY A 189 -24.11 -5.57 5.63
N VAL A 190 -24.52 -4.42 5.09
CA VAL A 190 -23.94 -3.83 3.87
C VAL A 190 -22.95 -2.73 4.23
N LYS A 191 -21.78 -2.74 3.57
CA LYS A 191 -20.76 -1.66 3.67
C LYS A 191 -21.42 -0.33 3.34
N ILE A 192 -21.28 0.66 4.23
CA ILE A 192 -21.74 2.02 3.96
C ILE A 192 -21.02 2.53 2.71
N SER A 193 -21.77 2.93 1.69
CA SER A 193 -21.23 3.57 0.50
C SER A 193 -22.23 4.56 -0.08
N LYS A 194 -21.72 5.64 -0.69
CA LYS A 194 -22.57 6.60 -1.43
C LYS A 194 -23.35 5.91 -2.55
N SER A 195 -22.72 4.96 -3.23
CA SER A 195 -23.29 4.23 -4.37
C SER A 195 -24.47 3.33 -3.98
N PHE A 196 -24.52 2.85 -2.74
CA PHE A 196 -25.61 2.01 -2.22
C PHE A 196 -26.69 2.78 -1.45
N GLY A 197 -26.64 4.13 -1.43
CA GLY A 197 -27.67 4.96 -0.79
C GLY A 197 -27.73 4.86 0.74
N SER A 198 -26.77 4.16 1.37
CA SER A 198 -26.69 3.92 2.81
C SER A 198 -25.76 4.90 3.53
N ALA A 199 -25.42 6.02 2.89
CA ALA A 199 -24.52 7.03 3.45
C ALA A 199 -25.16 7.70 4.66
N LEU A 200 -24.59 7.48 5.84
CA LEU A 200 -24.91 8.23 7.06
C LEU A 200 -23.90 9.37 7.24
N SER A 201 -24.41 10.53 7.67
CA SER A 201 -23.53 11.60 8.13
C SER A 201 -23.02 11.26 9.54
N PRO A 202 -21.71 11.40 9.82
CA PRO A 202 -21.17 11.23 11.17
C PRO A 202 -21.38 12.47 12.07
N SER A 203 -21.93 13.56 11.52
CA SER A 203 -22.15 14.86 12.17
C SER A 203 -23.52 14.99 12.81
#